data_AF-A0A357Y931-F1
#
_entry.id   AF-A0A357Y931-F1
#
_cell.length_a   1.000
_cell.length_b   1.000
_cell.length_c   1.000
_cell.angle_alpha   90.00
_cell.angle_beta   90.00
_cell.angle_gamma   90.00
#
_symmetry.space_group_name_H-M   'P 1'
#
loop_
_entity.id
_entity.type
_entity.pdbx_description
1 polymer ?
#
loop_
_entity_poly.entity_id
_entity_poly.type
_entity_poly.pdbx_seq_one_letter_code
_entity_poly.pdbx_strand_id
1 'polypeptide(L)'
;MKTKTVLAILSALFFAASPLAGVGVTLASCTPHTVTIVSDTANNTVAAGGAPAVAVTPHAAWTAVISGSTTWIWETGPTSADEVVAFERNFTVVGAVLSAQLDIATDNSYKVFIDGVEVGADASAINFTLATQDVYNLTAAVTPGTHTLRVEVKNHGTFNASSNPAGLLYKLVVESEKCEGDITVTNNNSAYVKNEVDVSASTGGNDANGGSGSAAGNGGNVQSSNSGNTGGNGGNGGDGGDGGVILTGNAFAKSKIVNKVNTNVTRVDPCDCDVDDVTVTNNNSAKVKNYVEVKAKTGYNDANGGNAGCGCEGGGDGGNVTNSNSGNAGGDGGNAGDGGDGGVIVTGHAFAKSKILNRVNTNITRIP
;
A
#
# COMPACT_ATOMS: atom_id res chain seq x y z
N MET A 1 24.88 17.60 -38.27
CA MET A 1 23.61 16.96 -37.85
C MET A 1 23.15 17.56 -36.54
N LYS A 2 22.06 18.33 -36.54
CA LYS A 2 21.39 18.77 -35.31
C LYS A 2 20.15 17.89 -35.12
N THR A 3 20.26 16.89 -34.25
CA THR A 3 19.13 16.10 -33.79
C THR A 3 18.20 17.04 -33.02
N LYS A 4 17.10 17.48 -33.65
CA LYS A 4 16.05 18.24 -32.94
C LYS A 4 15.44 17.29 -31.91
N THR A 5 15.80 17.50 -30.66
CA THR A 5 15.17 16.84 -29.51
C THR A 5 13.73 17.35 -29.42
N VAL A 6 12.77 16.45 -29.59
CA VAL A 6 11.34 16.78 -29.51
C VAL A 6 10.98 16.99 -28.04
N LEU A 7 10.41 18.15 -27.76
CA LEU A 7 9.87 18.56 -26.47
C LEU A 7 8.62 17.71 -26.15
N ALA A 8 8.72 16.82 -25.17
CA ALA A 8 7.55 16.19 -24.56
C ALA A 8 6.87 17.23 -23.67
N ILE A 9 5.78 17.83 -24.13
CA ILE A 9 4.92 18.67 -23.29
C ILE A 9 4.13 17.72 -22.37
N LEU A 10 4.67 17.47 -21.18
CA LEU A 10 3.96 16.78 -20.12
C LEU A 10 3.00 17.81 -19.48
N SER A 11 1.75 17.90 -19.96
CA SER A 11 0.75 18.73 -19.29
C SER A 11 0.40 18.06 -17.95
N ALA A 12 0.75 18.73 -16.86
CA ALA A 12 0.44 18.26 -15.52
C ALA A 12 -1.07 18.40 -15.30
N LEU A 13 -1.79 17.27 -15.33
CA LEU A 13 -3.20 17.21 -14.97
C LEU A 13 -3.35 17.38 -13.45
N PHE A 14 -4.19 18.33 -13.06
CA PHE A 14 -4.61 18.55 -11.68
C PHE A 14 -5.31 17.29 -11.13
N PHE A 15 -4.76 16.70 -10.07
CA PHE A 15 -5.43 15.70 -9.26
C PHE A 15 -6.31 16.42 -8.22
N ALA A 16 -7.62 16.43 -8.42
CA ALA A 16 -8.54 16.69 -7.32
C ALA A 16 -8.61 15.41 -6.47
N ALA A 17 -7.84 15.36 -5.39
CA ALA A 17 -8.02 14.34 -4.38
C ALA A 17 -9.41 14.55 -3.75
N SER A 18 -10.34 13.63 -4.00
CA SER A 18 -11.57 13.52 -3.22
C SER A 18 -11.20 13.41 -1.74
N PRO A 19 -11.96 14.01 -0.81
CA PRO A 19 -11.70 13.83 0.61
C PRO A 19 -11.68 12.34 0.95
N LEU A 20 -10.59 11.90 1.60
CA LEU A 20 -10.47 10.55 2.15
C LEU A 20 -11.65 10.33 3.10
N ALA A 21 -12.54 9.39 2.74
CA ALA A 21 -13.51 8.91 3.69
C ALA A 21 -12.76 8.12 4.76
N GLY A 22 -12.96 8.51 6.02
CA GLY A 22 -12.22 7.99 7.15
C GLY A 22 -12.34 6.48 7.29
N VAL A 23 -11.25 5.85 7.73
CA VAL A 23 -11.30 4.48 8.22
C VAL A 23 -11.98 4.52 9.58
N GLY A 24 -13.18 3.94 9.67
CA GLY A 24 -13.86 3.72 10.93
C GLY A 24 -13.41 2.38 11.50
N VAL A 25 -12.83 2.40 12.70
CA VAL A 25 -12.56 1.20 13.50
C VAL A 25 -13.35 1.35 14.80
N THR A 26 -14.32 0.47 15.01
CA THR A 26 -14.90 0.24 16.34
C THR A 26 -14.15 -0.92 16.97
N LEU A 27 -13.50 -0.64 18.10
CA LEU A 27 -12.83 -1.66 18.91
C LEU A 27 -13.82 -2.26 19.89
N ALA A 28 -13.64 -3.55 20.20
CA ALA A 28 -14.36 -4.21 21.28
C ALA A 28 -14.12 -3.46 22.60
N SER A 29 -15.17 -3.29 23.40
CA SER A 29 -15.06 -2.73 24.75
C SER A 29 -14.87 -3.88 25.73
N CYS A 30 -13.83 -3.78 26.55
CA CYS A 30 -13.56 -4.76 27.58
C CYS A 30 -14.10 -4.25 28.92
N THR A 31 -14.81 -5.13 29.63
CA THR A 31 -15.41 -4.88 30.94
C THR A 31 -14.62 -5.62 32.01
N PRO A 32 -14.01 -4.92 32.98
CA PRO A 32 -13.31 -5.57 34.07
C PRO A 32 -14.29 -6.28 35.02
N HIS A 33 -13.87 -7.44 35.51
CA HIS A 33 -14.57 -8.26 36.48
C HIS A 33 -13.64 -8.64 37.62
N THR A 34 -14.18 -8.66 38.84
CA THR A 34 -13.45 -9.09 40.02
C THR A 34 -14.24 -10.17 40.74
N VAL A 35 -13.58 -11.30 41.00
CA VAL A 35 -14.12 -12.39 41.83
C VAL A 35 -13.34 -12.39 43.14
N THR A 36 -14.04 -12.22 44.25
CA THR A 36 -13.45 -12.30 45.59
C THR A 36 -14.06 -13.46 46.36
N ILE A 37 -13.20 -14.33 46.87
CA ILE A 37 -13.54 -15.57 47.57
C ILE A 37 -12.83 -15.51 48.91
N VAL A 38 -13.54 -15.78 50.00
CA VAL A 38 -12.99 -15.69 51.36
C VAL A 38 -13.30 -16.93 52.18
N SER A 39 -12.53 -17.17 53.23
CA SER A 39 -12.95 -18.11 54.28
C SER A 39 -14.17 -17.53 55.02
N ASP A 40 -15.31 -18.21 54.90
CA ASP A 40 -16.59 -17.88 55.52
C ASP A 40 -17.41 -19.16 55.77
N THR A 41 -18.45 -19.08 56.59
CA THR A 41 -19.30 -20.24 56.92
C THR A 41 -20.41 -20.51 55.90
N ALA A 42 -20.61 -19.60 54.94
CA ALA A 42 -21.76 -19.66 54.04
C ALA A 42 -21.48 -20.52 52.80
N ASN A 43 -20.24 -20.47 52.31
CA ASN A 43 -19.88 -20.99 50.99
C ASN A 43 -18.70 -21.97 50.98
N ASN A 44 -18.13 -22.26 52.15
CA ASN A 44 -17.08 -23.28 52.29
C ASN A 44 -17.70 -24.57 52.82
N THR A 45 -17.46 -25.68 52.13
CA THR A 45 -17.89 -27.01 52.57
C THR A 45 -16.71 -27.90 52.89
N VAL A 46 -16.87 -28.74 53.90
CA VAL A 46 -15.91 -29.81 54.22
C VAL A 46 -16.10 -30.94 53.21
N ALA A 47 -15.08 -31.22 52.39
CA ALA A 47 -15.18 -32.08 51.21
C ALA A 47 -15.62 -33.52 51.54
N ALA A 48 -15.23 -34.06 52.70
CA ALA A 48 -15.54 -35.43 53.10
C ALA A 48 -16.96 -35.65 53.64
N GLY A 49 -17.75 -34.59 53.83
CA GLY A 49 -19.12 -34.70 54.39
C GLY A 49 -20.13 -33.71 53.83
N GLY A 50 -19.72 -32.78 52.95
CA GLY A 50 -20.56 -31.71 52.41
C GLY A 50 -21.09 -30.74 53.47
N ALA A 51 -20.67 -30.87 54.74
CA ALA A 51 -21.11 -30.04 55.83
C ALA A 51 -20.53 -28.62 55.66
N PRO A 52 -21.30 -27.56 55.98
CA PRO A 52 -20.78 -26.21 56.03
C PRO A 52 -19.63 -26.09 57.03
N ALA A 53 -18.60 -25.34 56.68
CA ALA A 53 -17.57 -24.95 57.62
C ALA A 53 -18.17 -24.04 58.71
N VAL A 54 -17.63 -24.11 59.93
CA VAL A 54 -18.06 -23.26 61.05
C VAL A 54 -16.98 -22.27 61.44
N ALA A 55 -17.41 -21.10 61.90
CA ALA A 55 -16.50 -20.11 62.45
C ALA A 55 -15.90 -20.64 63.74
N VAL A 56 -14.58 -20.54 63.88
CA VAL A 56 -13.86 -20.88 65.11
C VAL A 56 -13.36 -19.62 65.79
N THR A 57 -13.28 -19.67 67.11
CA THR A 57 -12.66 -18.58 67.88
C THR A 57 -11.16 -18.65 67.69
N PRO A 58 -10.48 -17.61 67.17
CA PRO A 58 -9.05 -17.64 66.97
C PRO A 58 -8.30 -17.89 68.27
N HIS A 59 -7.33 -18.81 68.24
CA HIS A 59 -6.42 -18.98 69.36
C HIS A 59 -5.57 -17.71 69.56
N ALA A 60 -5.15 -17.41 70.79
CA ALA A 60 -4.40 -16.19 71.10
C ALA A 60 -3.06 -16.06 70.33
N ALA A 61 -2.51 -17.17 69.84
CA ALA A 61 -1.32 -17.20 68.99
C ALA A 61 -1.60 -16.86 67.51
N TRP A 62 -2.86 -16.90 67.07
CA TRP A 62 -3.25 -16.62 65.69
C TRP A 62 -3.28 -15.12 65.48
N THR A 63 -2.25 -14.63 64.81
CA THR A 63 -2.06 -13.20 64.55
C THR A 63 -2.09 -12.88 63.06
N ALA A 64 -2.31 -13.87 62.19
CA ALA A 64 -2.49 -13.63 60.76
C ALA A 64 -3.71 -12.74 60.50
N VAL A 65 -3.56 -11.80 59.56
CA VAL A 65 -4.59 -10.85 59.18
C VAL A 65 -4.66 -10.80 57.67
N ILE A 66 -5.77 -11.31 57.14
CA ILE A 66 -6.09 -11.26 55.71
C ILE A 66 -7.26 -10.30 55.52
N SER A 67 -7.04 -9.27 54.72
CA SER A 67 -8.03 -8.21 54.46
C SER A 67 -9.33 -8.74 53.84
N GLY A 68 -10.41 -7.97 53.94
CA GLY A 68 -11.74 -8.41 53.52
C GLY A 68 -12.46 -9.16 54.65
N SER A 69 -13.75 -9.45 54.48
CA SER A 69 -14.59 -10.10 55.49
C SER A 69 -14.25 -11.59 55.69
N THR A 70 -12.99 -11.90 55.98
CA THR A 70 -12.48 -13.25 56.22
C THR A 70 -12.81 -13.70 57.65
N THR A 71 -13.06 -14.99 57.82
CA THR A 71 -13.33 -15.62 59.12
C THR A 71 -12.48 -16.88 59.23
N TRP A 72 -11.90 -17.13 60.41
CA TRP A 72 -11.27 -18.41 60.69
C TRP A 72 -12.32 -19.49 60.72
N ILE A 73 -12.18 -20.51 59.86
CA ILE A 73 -13.15 -21.60 59.73
C ILE A 73 -12.52 -22.96 60.01
N TRP A 74 -13.34 -23.90 60.49
CA TRP A 74 -12.99 -25.31 60.64
C TRP A 74 -14.21 -26.21 60.37
N GLU A 75 -14.09 -27.51 60.57
CA GLU A 75 -15.23 -28.42 60.62
C GLU A 75 -15.97 -28.38 61.98
N THR A 76 -17.14 -29.00 62.04
CA THR A 76 -17.92 -29.10 63.28
C THR A 76 -17.44 -30.26 64.15
N GLY A 77 -17.36 -30.04 65.46
CA GLY A 77 -17.01 -31.08 66.42
C GLY A 77 -15.60 -30.92 67.02
N PRO A 78 -15.14 -31.91 67.80
CA PRO A 78 -13.81 -31.87 68.39
C PRO A 78 -12.73 -32.08 67.32
N THR A 79 -11.66 -31.28 67.38
CA THR A 79 -10.52 -31.40 66.48
C THR A 79 -9.60 -32.54 66.91
N SER A 80 -9.40 -33.53 66.04
CA SER A 80 -8.48 -34.64 66.31
C SER A 80 -7.03 -34.23 66.07
N ALA A 81 -6.10 -34.87 66.77
CA ALA A 81 -4.67 -34.71 66.49
C ALA A 81 -4.33 -35.37 65.14
N ASP A 82 -3.42 -34.74 64.37
CA ASP A 82 -2.98 -35.20 63.04
C ASP A 82 -4.08 -35.31 61.97
N GLU A 83 -5.23 -34.68 62.19
CA GLU A 83 -6.37 -34.68 61.26
C GLU A 83 -6.12 -33.79 60.04
N VAL A 84 -6.60 -34.22 58.88
CA VAL A 84 -6.59 -33.46 57.63
C VAL A 84 -8.02 -33.18 57.22
N VAL A 85 -8.36 -31.90 57.13
CA VAL A 85 -9.68 -31.44 56.69
C VAL A 85 -9.54 -30.72 55.35
N ALA A 86 -10.35 -31.12 54.37
CA ALA A 86 -10.40 -30.48 53.07
C ALA A 86 -11.60 -29.52 52.99
N PHE A 87 -11.34 -28.26 52.62
CA PHE A 87 -12.34 -27.23 52.37
C PHE A 87 -12.44 -26.99 50.87
N GLU A 88 -13.66 -26.93 50.33
CA GLU A 88 -13.91 -26.67 48.92
C GLU A 88 -14.82 -25.46 48.72
N ARG A 89 -14.54 -24.69 47.65
CA ARG A 89 -15.38 -23.58 47.19
C ARG A 89 -15.32 -23.44 45.68
N ASN A 90 -16.49 -23.44 45.05
CA ASN A 90 -16.60 -23.19 43.61
C ASN A 90 -16.65 -21.69 43.31
N PHE A 91 -16.08 -21.29 42.17
CA PHE A 91 -16.15 -19.93 41.66
C PHE A 91 -16.14 -19.92 40.13
N THR A 92 -16.61 -18.82 39.53
CA THR A 92 -16.63 -18.65 38.07
C THR A 92 -15.89 -17.38 37.70
N VAL A 93 -14.97 -17.50 36.75
CA VAL A 93 -14.20 -16.39 36.20
C VAL A 93 -14.69 -16.08 34.80
N VAL A 94 -14.96 -14.81 34.52
CA VAL A 94 -15.52 -14.35 33.24
C VAL A 94 -14.46 -13.56 32.47
N GLY A 95 -14.25 -13.91 31.22
CA GLY A 95 -13.23 -13.27 30.39
C GLY A 95 -11.80 -13.64 30.78
N ALA A 96 -10.83 -13.01 30.10
CA ALA A 96 -9.42 -13.31 30.25
C ALA A 96 -8.91 -12.93 31.65
N VAL A 97 -8.15 -13.83 32.28
CA VAL A 97 -7.58 -13.59 33.62
C VAL A 97 -6.42 -12.60 33.53
N LEU A 98 -6.51 -11.49 34.26
CA LEU A 98 -5.45 -10.49 34.37
C LEU A 98 -4.53 -10.80 35.56
N SER A 99 -5.12 -11.21 36.69
CA SER A 99 -4.36 -11.63 37.86
C SER A 99 -5.19 -12.55 38.77
N ALA A 100 -4.53 -13.45 39.49
CA ALA A 100 -5.14 -14.18 40.58
C ALA A 100 -4.17 -14.25 41.77
N GLN A 101 -4.59 -13.79 42.94
CA GLN A 101 -3.79 -13.80 44.17
C GLN A 101 -4.54 -14.47 45.30
N LEU A 102 -3.88 -15.43 45.96
CA LEU A 102 -4.37 -16.09 47.16
C LEU A 102 -3.53 -15.67 48.36
N ASP A 103 -4.14 -15.04 49.35
CA ASP A 103 -3.60 -14.87 50.69
C ASP A 103 -4.13 -16.01 51.57
N ILE A 104 -3.28 -16.69 52.34
CA ILE A 104 -3.68 -17.85 53.16
C ILE A 104 -2.91 -17.97 54.48
N ALA A 105 -3.63 -18.34 55.54
CA ALA A 105 -3.11 -18.68 56.85
C ALA A 105 -3.85 -19.91 57.40
N THR A 106 -3.13 -20.82 58.06
CA THR A 106 -3.68 -22.03 58.65
C THR A 106 -3.03 -22.37 59.98
N ASP A 107 -3.81 -22.91 60.91
CA ASP A 107 -3.29 -23.69 62.03
C ASP A 107 -3.57 -25.17 61.75
N ASN A 108 -2.61 -25.97 61.29
CA ASN A 108 -1.15 -25.73 61.28
C ASN A 108 -0.52 -25.60 59.89
N SER A 109 -0.79 -26.54 58.98
CA SER A 109 -0.13 -26.65 57.67
C SER A 109 -1.15 -26.94 56.57
N TYR A 110 -0.82 -26.71 55.31
CA TYR A 110 -1.81 -26.83 54.24
C TYR A 110 -1.26 -27.22 52.87
N LYS A 111 -2.20 -27.62 52.00
CA LYS A 111 -2.05 -27.74 50.54
C LYS A 111 -3.22 -27.05 49.85
N VAL A 112 -2.95 -26.34 48.77
CA VAL A 112 -3.95 -25.65 47.93
C VAL A 112 -4.03 -26.31 46.58
N PHE A 113 -5.24 -26.48 46.08
CA PHE A 113 -5.52 -27.01 44.76
C PHE A 113 -6.49 -26.12 44.00
N ILE A 114 -6.26 -25.97 42.70
CA ILE A 114 -7.25 -25.46 41.74
C ILE A 114 -7.57 -26.62 40.79
N ASP A 115 -8.84 -27.00 40.71
CA ASP A 115 -9.33 -28.11 39.88
C ASP A 115 -8.57 -29.43 40.08
N GLY A 116 -8.19 -29.70 41.32
CA GLY A 116 -7.44 -30.89 41.73
C GLY A 116 -5.93 -30.85 41.46
N VAL A 117 -5.40 -29.77 40.89
CA VAL A 117 -3.95 -29.56 40.69
C VAL A 117 -3.39 -28.78 41.88
N GLU A 118 -2.33 -29.30 42.53
CA GLU A 118 -1.66 -28.62 43.64
C GLU A 118 -0.94 -27.35 43.15
N VAL A 119 -1.25 -26.19 43.75
CA VAL A 119 -0.73 -24.87 43.35
C VAL A 119 0.05 -24.14 44.46
N GLY A 120 0.01 -24.67 45.69
CA GLY A 120 0.73 -24.11 46.84
C GLY A 120 0.63 -25.02 48.05
N ALA A 121 1.60 -24.93 48.95
CA ALA A 121 1.64 -25.71 50.19
C ALA A 121 2.63 -25.10 51.18
N ASP A 122 2.32 -25.20 52.48
CA ASP A 122 3.29 -25.00 53.55
C ASP A 122 3.17 -26.11 54.59
N ALA A 123 4.29 -26.76 54.89
CA ALA A 123 4.42 -27.83 55.86
C ALA A 123 4.98 -27.38 57.23
N SER A 124 5.30 -26.09 57.40
CA SER A 124 6.00 -25.52 58.55
C SER A 124 5.25 -25.61 59.88
N ALA A 125 3.93 -25.85 59.82
CA ALA A 125 3.02 -25.89 60.96
C ALA A 125 2.88 -24.57 61.73
N ILE A 126 3.43 -23.46 61.23
CA ILE A 126 3.42 -22.14 61.89
C ILE A 126 2.68 -21.07 61.09
N ASN A 127 1.94 -21.43 60.05
CA ASN A 127 1.27 -20.52 59.10
C ASN A 127 0.04 -19.76 59.67
N PHE A 128 0.04 -19.38 60.95
CA PHE A 128 -1.10 -18.71 61.61
C PHE A 128 -0.74 -17.33 62.17
N THR A 129 0.46 -16.82 61.90
CA THR A 129 0.91 -15.50 62.34
C THR A 129 0.98 -14.49 61.19
N LEU A 130 0.97 -13.19 61.51
CA LEU A 130 1.14 -12.14 60.51
C LEU A 130 2.45 -12.27 59.72
N ALA A 131 3.50 -12.79 60.35
CA ALA A 131 4.83 -12.93 59.74
C ALA A 131 4.96 -14.17 58.85
N THR A 132 4.03 -15.12 58.97
CA THR A 132 4.12 -16.44 58.33
C THR A 132 3.00 -16.69 57.33
N GLN A 133 1.96 -15.85 57.27
CA GLN A 133 0.90 -15.98 56.26
C GLN A 133 1.48 -15.91 54.85
N ASP A 134 0.98 -16.76 53.97
CA ASP A 134 1.50 -16.90 52.61
C ASP A 134 0.66 -16.13 51.60
N VAL A 135 1.32 -15.76 50.50
CA VAL A 135 0.71 -15.14 49.32
C VAL A 135 1.16 -15.88 48.06
N TYR A 136 0.22 -16.41 47.29
CA TYR A 136 0.48 -17.06 46.02
C TYR A 136 -0.06 -16.25 44.85
N ASN A 137 0.74 -16.16 43.79
CA ASN A 137 0.27 -15.74 42.48
C ASN A 137 -0.22 -16.97 41.71
N LEU A 138 -1.54 -17.05 41.54
CA LEU A 138 -2.24 -18.17 40.88
C LEU A 138 -2.68 -17.83 39.45
N THR A 139 -2.18 -16.74 38.86
CA THR A 139 -2.65 -16.25 37.55
C THR A 139 -2.57 -17.32 36.46
N ALA A 140 -1.54 -18.17 36.48
CA ALA A 140 -1.37 -19.25 35.50
C ALA A 140 -2.21 -20.51 35.78
N ALA A 141 -2.81 -20.60 36.96
CA ALA A 141 -3.61 -21.76 37.40
C ALA A 141 -5.12 -21.54 37.21
N VAL A 142 -5.54 -20.32 36.86
CA VAL A 142 -6.95 -19.95 36.70
C VAL A 142 -7.19 -19.54 35.25
N THR A 143 -8.31 -19.99 34.67
CA THR A 143 -8.71 -19.69 33.30
C THR A 143 -10.13 -19.10 33.30
N PRO A 144 -10.67 -18.62 32.16
CA PRO A 144 -12.10 -18.35 32.08
C PRO A 144 -12.89 -19.64 32.30
N GLY A 145 -13.95 -19.60 33.10
CA GLY A 145 -14.78 -20.77 33.41
C GLY A 145 -15.06 -20.99 34.89
N THR A 146 -15.65 -22.14 35.21
CA THR A 146 -15.94 -22.55 36.59
C THR A 146 -14.79 -23.38 37.14
N HIS A 147 -14.35 -23.01 38.33
CA HIS A 147 -13.22 -23.60 39.05
C HIS A 147 -13.61 -24.04 40.45
N THR A 148 -12.86 -24.99 41.00
CA THR A 148 -12.94 -25.40 42.40
C THR A 148 -11.62 -25.07 43.10
N LEU A 149 -11.69 -24.18 44.10
CA LEU A 149 -10.62 -24.00 45.08
C LEU A 149 -10.78 -25.07 46.17
N ARG A 150 -9.74 -25.87 46.37
CA ARG A 150 -9.67 -26.84 47.47
C ARG A 150 -8.46 -26.54 48.36
N VAL A 151 -8.66 -26.52 49.67
CA VAL A 151 -7.58 -26.36 50.65
C VAL A 151 -7.63 -27.52 51.63
N GLU A 152 -6.57 -28.32 51.66
CA GLU A 152 -6.37 -29.36 52.67
C GLU A 152 -5.56 -28.77 53.82
N VAL A 153 -6.13 -28.74 55.01
CA VAL A 153 -5.45 -28.25 56.22
C VAL A 153 -5.18 -29.43 57.13
N LYS A 154 -3.90 -29.64 57.46
CA LYS A 154 -3.48 -30.61 58.47
C LYS A 154 -3.27 -29.90 59.80
N ASN A 155 -3.99 -30.38 60.81
CA ASN A 155 -3.76 -30.05 62.20
C ASN A 155 -2.65 -30.94 62.78
N HIS A 156 -1.55 -30.36 63.28
CA HIS A 156 -0.41 -31.09 63.87
C HIS A 156 -0.53 -31.26 65.39
N GLY A 157 -1.72 -31.04 65.92
CA GLY A 157 -2.08 -31.12 67.34
C GLY A 157 -1.41 -32.17 68.22
N THR A 158 -1.25 -31.83 69.50
CA THR A 158 -1.04 -32.82 70.57
C THR A 158 -2.37 -33.34 71.12
N PHE A 159 -2.39 -34.56 71.68
CA PHE A 159 -3.58 -35.39 71.97
C PHE A 159 -4.71 -34.76 72.85
N ASN A 160 -4.56 -33.57 73.44
CA ASN A 160 -5.59 -32.96 74.28
C ASN A 160 -6.53 -32.03 73.49
N ALA A 161 -7.77 -32.47 73.26
CA ALA A 161 -8.80 -31.74 72.51
C ALA A 161 -9.13 -30.32 73.02
N SER A 162 -8.84 -30.01 74.29
CA SER A 162 -9.02 -28.65 74.86
C SER A 162 -7.87 -27.68 74.54
N SER A 163 -6.80 -28.12 73.88
CA SER A 163 -5.65 -27.30 73.50
C SER A 163 -5.16 -27.60 72.09
N ASN A 164 -6.06 -28.09 71.23
CA ASN A 164 -5.75 -28.49 69.86
C ASN A 164 -6.53 -27.64 68.84
N PRO A 165 -6.29 -26.31 68.80
CA PRO A 165 -7.02 -25.45 67.87
C PRO A 165 -6.57 -25.75 66.43
N ALA A 166 -7.51 -25.67 65.49
CA ALA A 166 -7.23 -25.77 64.07
C ALA A 166 -8.12 -24.79 63.30
N GLY A 167 -7.61 -24.27 62.19
CA GLY A 167 -8.32 -23.25 61.46
C GLY A 167 -7.74 -22.96 60.08
N LEU A 168 -8.60 -22.46 59.20
CA LEU A 168 -8.28 -21.94 57.89
C LEU A 168 -8.74 -20.47 57.78
N LEU A 169 -7.87 -19.61 57.29
CA LEU A 169 -8.15 -18.23 56.89
C LEU A 169 -7.61 -18.00 55.49
N TYR A 170 -8.43 -17.54 54.55
CA TYR A 170 -7.93 -17.24 53.20
C TYR A 170 -8.74 -16.17 52.47
N LYS A 171 -8.12 -15.59 51.44
CA LYS A 171 -8.76 -14.73 50.44
C LYS A 171 -8.14 -14.97 49.07
N LEU A 172 -8.95 -15.31 48.09
CA LEU A 172 -8.58 -15.35 46.68
C LEU A 172 -9.26 -14.18 45.95
N VAL A 173 -8.47 -13.35 45.28
CA VAL A 173 -8.95 -12.30 44.37
C VAL A 173 -8.52 -12.67 42.96
N VAL A 174 -9.48 -12.75 42.05
CA VAL A 174 -9.25 -12.92 40.61
C VAL A 174 -9.75 -11.68 39.89
N GLU A 175 -8.84 -10.99 39.22
CA GLU A 175 -9.16 -9.89 38.30
C GLU A 175 -9.17 -10.46 36.88
N SER A 176 -10.25 -10.23 36.16
CA SER A 176 -10.42 -10.66 34.77
C SER A 176 -11.07 -9.56 33.93
N GLU A 177 -11.05 -9.73 32.62
CA GLU A 177 -11.65 -8.78 31.69
C GLU A 177 -12.41 -9.51 30.60
N LYS A 178 -13.70 -9.20 30.45
CA LYS A 178 -14.54 -9.74 29.39
C LYS A 178 -14.67 -8.69 28.29
N CYS A 179 -14.07 -8.98 27.14
CA CYS A 179 -14.30 -8.19 25.94
C CYS A 179 -15.58 -8.68 25.28
N GLU A 180 -16.53 -7.77 25.08
CA GLU A 180 -17.74 -8.03 24.30
C GLU A 180 -17.77 -7.03 23.13
N GLY A 181 -18.27 -7.50 21.98
CA GLY A 181 -18.55 -6.66 20.84
C GLY A 181 -17.76 -7.00 19.58
N ASP A 182 -18.34 -6.58 18.47
CA ASP A 182 -17.84 -6.88 17.12
C ASP A 182 -16.72 -5.93 16.72
N ILE A 183 -15.67 -6.46 16.09
CA ILE A 183 -14.72 -5.63 15.37
C ILE A 183 -15.34 -5.28 14.02
N THR A 184 -15.75 -4.03 13.84
CA THR A 184 -16.19 -3.53 12.53
C THR A 184 -15.15 -2.60 11.93
N VAL A 185 -14.63 -2.98 10.76
CA VAL A 185 -13.74 -2.15 9.94
C VAL A 185 -14.47 -1.76 8.67
N THR A 186 -14.71 -0.45 8.48
CA THR A 186 -15.27 0.08 7.24
C THR A 186 -14.25 0.93 6.52
N ASN A 187 -13.92 0.52 5.30
CA ASN A 187 -13.06 1.24 4.38
C ASN A 187 -13.89 1.70 3.19
N ASN A 188 -14.07 3.02 3.07
CA ASN A 188 -14.74 3.65 1.94
C ASN A 188 -13.70 4.43 1.14
N ASN A 189 -13.45 4.08 -0.11
CA ASN A 189 -12.53 4.83 -0.96
C ASN A 189 -13.14 5.12 -2.33
N SER A 190 -12.95 6.35 -2.81
CA SER A 190 -13.40 6.79 -4.12
C SER A 190 -12.28 7.48 -4.88
N ALA A 191 -12.16 7.20 -6.18
CA ALA A 191 -11.15 7.83 -7.02
C ALA A 191 -11.62 8.05 -8.46
N TYR A 192 -11.20 9.18 -9.03
CA TYR A 192 -11.36 9.49 -10.45
C TYR A 192 -9.99 9.76 -11.05
N VAL A 193 -9.60 8.98 -12.06
CA VAL A 193 -8.32 9.15 -12.77
C VAL A 193 -8.59 9.39 -14.24
N LYS A 194 -8.10 10.51 -14.78
CA LYS A 194 -8.08 10.78 -16.22
C LYS A 194 -6.62 10.91 -16.65
N ASN A 195 -6.18 10.09 -17.60
CA ASN A 195 -4.91 10.29 -18.29
C ASN A 195 -5.18 10.70 -19.73
N GLU A 196 -4.45 11.71 -20.19
CA GLU A 196 -4.48 12.20 -21.56
C GLU A 196 -3.03 12.28 -22.04
N VAL A 197 -2.67 11.44 -23.00
CA VAL A 197 -1.28 11.29 -23.45
C VAL A 197 -1.23 11.31 -24.97
N ASP A 198 -0.57 12.32 -25.53
CA ASP A 198 -0.26 12.42 -26.95
C ASP A 198 1.25 12.22 -27.14
N VAL A 199 1.65 11.26 -27.97
CA VAL A 199 3.04 11.00 -28.32
C VAL A 199 3.20 11.03 -29.84
N SER A 200 3.96 11.99 -30.34
CA SER A 200 4.21 12.17 -31.78
C SER A 200 5.70 12.04 -32.11
N ALA A 201 6.03 11.33 -33.18
CA ALA A 201 7.36 11.27 -33.78
C ALA A 201 7.26 11.54 -35.30
N SER A 202 8.14 12.38 -35.84
CA SER A 202 8.19 12.71 -37.26
C SER A 202 9.63 12.78 -37.75
N THR A 203 9.92 12.22 -38.94
CA THR A 203 11.23 12.36 -39.61
C THR A 203 11.39 13.68 -40.37
N GLY A 204 10.37 14.54 -40.39
CA GLY A 204 10.46 15.92 -40.90
C GLY A 204 9.53 16.21 -42.08
N GLY A 205 9.87 17.22 -42.88
CA GLY A 205 9.28 17.53 -44.17
C GLY A 205 10.43 17.88 -45.11
N ASN A 206 10.92 16.90 -45.85
CA ASN A 206 12.19 16.99 -46.56
C ASN A 206 11.96 17.47 -47.99
N ASP A 207 12.74 18.46 -48.42
CA ASP A 207 12.72 19.02 -49.77
C ASP A 207 14.11 18.85 -50.38
N ALA A 208 14.18 18.06 -51.44
CA ALA A 208 15.39 17.74 -52.19
C ALA A 208 15.28 18.22 -53.65
N ASN A 209 14.56 19.31 -53.90
CA ASN A 209 14.30 19.80 -55.25
C ASN A 209 15.59 20.24 -55.98
N GLY A 210 15.64 20.00 -57.30
CA GLY A 210 16.68 20.52 -58.20
C GLY A 210 16.52 22.01 -58.49
N GLY A 211 17.61 22.67 -58.85
CA GLY A 211 17.65 24.07 -59.28
C GLY A 211 17.17 24.24 -60.71
N SER A 212 16.56 25.39 -61.00
CA SER A 212 16.14 25.76 -62.37
C SER A 212 17.33 26.24 -63.21
N GLY A 213 17.33 25.90 -64.51
CA GLY A 213 18.24 26.51 -65.47
C GLY A 213 17.91 27.98 -65.74
N SER A 214 18.89 28.75 -66.20
CA SER A 214 18.74 30.17 -66.56
C SER A 214 18.55 30.35 -68.07
N ALA A 215 17.93 31.47 -68.44
CA ALA A 215 17.70 31.82 -69.84
C ALA A 215 19.02 32.19 -70.55
N ALA A 216 19.05 31.98 -71.86
CA ALA A 216 20.14 32.46 -72.70
C ALA A 216 20.05 33.97 -72.96
N GLY A 217 21.19 34.56 -73.29
CA GLY A 217 21.27 35.92 -73.84
C GLY A 217 20.87 35.95 -75.31
N ASN A 218 20.36 37.09 -75.74
CA ASN A 218 20.06 37.39 -77.14
C ASN A 218 21.33 37.78 -77.90
N GLY A 219 21.39 37.44 -79.19
CA GLY A 219 22.35 37.98 -80.13
C GLY A 219 22.18 39.49 -80.33
N GLY A 220 23.28 40.15 -80.66
CA GLY A 220 23.35 41.56 -80.96
C GLY A 220 22.73 41.89 -82.32
N ASN A 221 22.06 43.03 -82.38
CA ASN A 221 21.51 43.57 -83.63
C ASN A 221 22.59 44.32 -84.42
N VAL A 222 22.48 44.32 -85.75
CA VAL A 222 23.28 45.19 -86.62
C VAL A 222 22.34 46.23 -87.22
N GLN A 223 22.55 47.51 -86.87
CA GLN A 223 21.72 48.62 -87.33
C GLN A 223 22.57 49.73 -87.95
N SER A 224 22.12 50.25 -89.10
CA SER A 224 22.74 51.40 -89.79
C SER A 224 24.25 51.24 -90.06
N SER A 225 24.68 50.03 -90.40
CA SER A 225 26.10 49.71 -90.58
C SER A 225 26.46 49.48 -92.06
N ASN A 226 27.74 49.69 -92.41
CA ASN A 226 28.27 49.40 -93.75
C ASN A 226 28.30 47.87 -94.04
N SER A 227 28.91 47.42 -95.13
CA SER A 227 28.95 45.98 -95.48
C SER A 227 29.86 45.17 -94.54
N GLY A 228 29.45 43.94 -94.18
CA GLY A 228 30.31 42.93 -93.54
C GLY A 228 30.32 42.90 -92.01
N ASN A 229 29.30 43.44 -91.34
CA ASN A 229 29.18 43.44 -89.89
C ASN A 229 28.37 42.24 -89.38
N THR A 230 28.80 41.71 -88.24
CA THR A 230 28.15 40.58 -87.57
C THR A 230 27.77 41.01 -86.16
N GLY A 231 26.49 40.83 -85.81
CA GLY A 231 26.02 41.01 -84.44
C GLY A 231 26.72 40.03 -83.49
N GLY A 232 27.01 40.44 -82.26
CA GLY A 232 27.61 39.51 -81.28
C GLY A 232 26.64 38.36 -80.94
N ASN A 233 27.12 37.16 -80.67
CA ASN A 233 26.22 36.08 -80.27
C ASN A 233 25.77 36.24 -78.81
N GLY A 234 24.54 35.81 -78.54
CA GLY A 234 24.01 35.71 -77.20
C GLY A 234 24.68 34.58 -76.42
N GLY A 235 24.92 34.79 -75.12
CA GLY A 235 25.49 33.75 -74.26
C GLY A 235 24.49 32.64 -73.97
N ASN A 236 24.94 31.40 -73.78
CA ASN A 236 24.04 30.33 -73.33
C ASN A 236 23.55 30.56 -71.90
N GLY A 237 22.35 30.08 -71.62
CA GLY A 237 21.84 29.97 -70.26
C GLY A 237 22.65 28.94 -69.47
N GLY A 238 22.79 29.14 -68.17
CA GLY A 238 23.43 28.18 -67.28
C GLY A 238 22.45 27.11 -66.79
N ASP A 239 22.90 25.86 -66.72
CA ASP A 239 22.09 24.74 -66.24
C ASP A 239 21.76 24.85 -64.74
N GLY A 240 20.60 24.34 -64.38
CA GLY A 240 20.17 24.19 -62.99
C GLY A 240 20.95 23.08 -62.31
N GLY A 241 21.28 23.27 -61.03
CA GLY A 241 21.99 22.23 -60.26
C GLY A 241 21.06 21.08 -59.84
N ASP A 242 21.57 19.85 -59.78
CA ASP A 242 20.80 18.70 -59.31
C ASP A 242 20.37 18.83 -57.84
N GLY A 243 19.22 18.24 -57.53
CA GLY A 243 18.72 18.11 -56.16
C GLY A 243 19.62 17.23 -55.30
N GLY A 244 19.62 17.49 -53.98
CA GLY A 244 20.45 16.76 -53.02
C GLY A 244 19.91 15.36 -52.66
N VAL A 245 20.72 14.58 -51.93
CA VAL A 245 20.26 13.33 -51.29
C VAL A 245 19.90 13.59 -49.84
N ILE A 246 18.65 13.31 -49.45
CA ILE A 246 18.19 13.38 -48.07
C ILE A 246 17.89 11.97 -47.56
N LEU A 247 18.73 11.49 -46.64
CA LEU A 247 18.50 10.26 -45.89
C LEU A 247 18.01 10.63 -44.49
N THR A 248 16.76 10.29 -44.17
CA THR A 248 16.23 10.43 -42.81
C THR A 248 16.27 9.12 -42.04
N GLY A 249 16.47 9.23 -40.72
CA GLY A 249 16.42 8.09 -39.82
C GLY A 249 14.99 7.63 -39.51
N ASN A 250 14.86 6.60 -38.68
CA ASN A 250 13.56 6.09 -38.22
C ASN A 250 12.89 7.04 -37.22
N ALA A 251 11.55 7.10 -37.22
CA ALA A 251 10.75 7.79 -36.21
C ALA A 251 10.06 6.79 -35.28
N PHE A 252 10.32 6.89 -33.97
CA PHE A 252 9.74 6.00 -32.97
C PHE A 252 8.97 6.78 -31.90
N ALA A 253 7.70 6.42 -31.68
CA ALA A 253 6.85 6.95 -30.63
C ALA A 253 6.42 5.81 -29.68
N LYS A 254 6.67 5.97 -28.36
CA LYS A 254 6.27 4.97 -27.36
C LYS A 254 5.62 5.63 -26.14
N SER A 255 4.49 5.10 -25.68
CA SER A 255 3.85 5.51 -24.42
C SER A 255 3.58 4.33 -23.49
N LYS A 256 3.72 4.55 -22.18
CA LYS A 256 3.36 3.57 -21.15
C LYS A 256 2.67 4.29 -19.99
N ILE A 257 1.46 3.87 -19.66
CA ILE A 257 0.68 4.42 -18.55
C ILE A 257 0.34 3.29 -17.58
N VAL A 258 0.59 3.51 -16.29
CA VAL A 258 0.22 2.57 -15.22
C VAL A 258 -0.54 3.33 -14.15
N ASN A 259 -1.83 3.03 -14.00
CA ASN A 259 -2.65 3.58 -12.92
C ASN A 259 -2.87 2.51 -11.86
N LYS A 260 -2.44 2.77 -10.63
CA LYS A 260 -2.75 1.95 -9.45
C LYS A 260 -3.59 2.81 -8.51
N VAL A 261 -4.86 2.44 -8.32
CA VAL A 261 -5.86 3.30 -7.65
C VAL A 261 -6.68 2.46 -6.68
N ASN A 262 -7.05 3.04 -5.53
CA ASN A 262 -7.84 2.39 -4.48
C ASN A 262 -7.29 1.02 -4.10
N THR A 263 -6.08 1.00 -3.55
CA THR A 263 -5.52 -0.23 -2.96
C THR A 263 -5.70 -0.18 -1.46
N ASN A 264 -6.51 -1.09 -0.91
CA ASN A 264 -6.68 -1.24 0.52
C ASN A 264 -6.02 -2.51 1.00
N VAL A 265 -5.30 -2.39 2.10
CA VAL A 265 -4.79 -3.53 2.86
C VAL A 265 -5.36 -3.39 4.25
N THR A 266 -6.32 -4.24 4.58
CA THR A 266 -6.93 -4.29 5.90
C THR A 266 -6.41 -5.53 6.61
N ARG A 267 -5.73 -5.33 7.74
CA ARG A 267 -5.36 -6.42 8.65
C ARG A 267 -6.14 -6.20 9.95
N VAL A 268 -6.92 -7.19 10.33
CA VAL A 268 -7.52 -7.24 11.67
C VAL A 268 -6.71 -8.23 12.47
N ASP A 269 -6.23 -7.84 13.64
CA ASP A 269 -5.56 -8.73 14.58
C ASP A 269 -6.44 -8.68 15.84
N PRO A 270 -7.44 -9.57 15.95
CA PRO A 270 -8.19 -9.64 17.21
C PRO A 270 -7.19 -9.96 18.31
N CYS A 271 -7.29 -9.30 19.47
CA CYS A 271 -6.57 -9.80 20.65
C CYS A 271 -6.97 -11.27 20.88
N ASP A 272 -6.22 -12.04 21.68
CA ASP A 272 -6.66 -13.36 22.21
C ASP A 272 -7.97 -13.27 23.06
N CYS A 273 -8.66 -12.15 23.00
CA CYS A 273 -10.00 -11.93 23.50
C CYS A 273 -11.01 -12.62 22.57
N ASP A 274 -12.00 -13.30 23.15
CA ASP A 274 -13.17 -13.76 22.41
C ASP A 274 -13.89 -12.54 21.81
N VAL A 275 -13.63 -12.25 20.53
CA VAL A 275 -14.45 -11.32 19.75
C VAL A 275 -15.57 -12.12 19.10
N ASP A 276 -16.80 -11.62 19.20
CA ASP A 276 -17.96 -12.32 18.68
C ASP A 276 -17.92 -12.38 17.14
N ASP A 277 -17.91 -11.21 16.48
CA ASP A 277 -17.80 -11.10 15.03
C ASP A 277 -16.73 -10.10 14.57
N VAL A 278 -16.01 -10.46 13.51
CA VAL A 278 -15.13 -9.54 12.76
C VAL A 278 -15.78 -9.21 11.42
N THR A 279 -16.32 -8.00 11.29
CA THR A 279 -16.92 -7.49 10.06
C THR A 279 -15.99 -6.52 9.35
N VAL A 280 -15.55 -6.87 8.13
CA VAL A 280 -14.75 -5.97 7.29
C VAL A 280 -15.51 -5.59 6.02
N THR A 281 -15.87 -4.31 5.90
CA THR A 281 -16.55 -3.75 4.73
C THR A 281 -15.60 -2.87 3.91
N ASN A 282 -15.38 -3.20 2.63
CA ASN A 282 -14.52 -2.45 1.72
C ASN A 282 -15.33 -1.87 0.54
N ASN A 283 -15.85 -0.66 0.67
CA ASN A 283 -16.59 0.03 -0.38
C ASN A 283 -15.65 0.85 -1.25
N ASN A 284 -15.34 0.37 -2.45
CA ASN A 284 -14.38 1.00 -3.34
C ASN A 284 -15.01 1.39 -4.67
N SER A 285 -14.91 2.67 -5.02
CA SER A 285 -15.37 3.20 -6.31
C SER A 285 -14.21 3.85 -7.06
N ALA A 286 -13.93 3.38 -8.29
CA ALA A 286 -12.91 3.99 -9.13
C ALA A 286 -13.47 4.22 -10.53
N LYS A 287 -13.23 5.40 -11.08
CA LYS A 287 -13.51 5.71 -12.48
C LYS A 287 -12.22 6.14 -13.16
N VAL A 288 -11.72 5.31 -14.07
CA VAL A 288 -10.46 5.54 -14.78
C VAL A 288 -10.75 5.75 -16.26
N LYS A 289 -10.35 6.91 -16.80
CA LYS A 289 -10.39 7.25 -18.23
C LYS A 289 -8.96 7.41 -18.72
N ASN A 290 -8.61 6.74 -19.81
CA ASN A 290 -7.32 6.94 -20.47
C ASN A 290 -7.57 7.30 -21.93
N TYR A 291 -7.13 8.48 -22.35
CA TYR A 291 -7.06 8.91 -23.73
C TYR A 291 -5.59 8.88 -24.14
N VAL A 292 -5.25 8.01 -25.09
CA VAL A 292 -3.86 7.88 -25.55
C VAL A 292 -3.81 7.90 -27.06
N GLU A 293 -3.12 8.90 -27.58
CA GLU A 293 -2.84 9.06 -28.99
C GLU A 293 -1.34 8.87 -29.22
N VAL A 294 -0.96 8.00 -30.15
CA VAL A 294 0.44 7.78 -30.53
C VAL A 294 0.57 7.83 -32.04
N LYS A 295 1.28 8.83 -32.56
CA LYS A 295 1.49 9.09 -33.98
C LYS A 295 2.96 8.95 -34.33
N ALA A 296 3.27 8.20 -35.39
CA ALA A 296 4.59 8.21 -36.02
C ALA A 296 4.41 8.47 -37.52
N LYS A 297 5.11 9.47 -38.07
CA LYS A 297 5.00 9.87 -39.49
C LYS A 297 6.39 9.95 -40.13
N THR A 298 6.51 9.52 -41.38
CA THR A 298 7.73 9.66 -42.19
C THR A 298 7.81 11.00 -42.95
N GLY A 299 6.94 11.95 -42.60
CA GLY A 299 6.95 13.31 -43.14
C GLY A 299 6.25 13.48 -44.49
N TYR A 300 6.24 14.72 -44.97
CA TYR A 300 5.93 15.08 -46.37
C TYR A 300 7.27 15.26 -47.09
N ASN A 301 7.55 14.47 -48.13
CA ASN A 301 8.84 14.46 -48.81
C ASN A 301 8.64 14.88 -50.26
N ASP A 302 9.40 15.89 -50.70
CA ASP A 302 9.32 16.49 -52.03
C ASP A 302 10.69 16.48 -52.73
N ALA A 303 10.75 15.94 -53.95
CA ALA A 303 12.00 15.70 -54.67
C ALA A 303 11.79 15.85 -56.18
N ASN A 304 11.36 17.04 -56.58
CA ASN A 304 11.12 17.42 -57.96
C ASN A 304 12.42 17.86 -58.63
N GLY A 305 12.54 17.59 -59.93
CA GLY A 305 13.57 18.23 -60.76
C GLY A 305 13.31 19.72 -60.94
N GLY A 306 14.38 20.44 -61.27
CA GLY A 306 14.29 21.82 -61.72
C GLY A 306 13.67 21.89 -63.11
N ASN A 307 13.02 23.00 -63.42
CA ASN A 307 12.52 23.26 -64.77
C ASN A 307 13.66 23.84 -65.64
N ALA A 308 13.80 23.33 -66.86
CA ALA A 308 14.60 23.96 -67.92
C ALA A 308 13.88 25.23 -68.37
N GLY A 309 14.24 26.38 -67.80
CA GLY A 309 13.64 27.66 -68.13
C GLY A 309 12.26 27.88 -67.49
N CYS A 310 12.20 28.76 -66.50
CA CYS A 310 10.96 29.30 -65.97
C CYS A 310 10.21 30.11 -67.04
N GLY A 311 9.21 29.55 -67.74
CA GLY A 311 8.16 30.29 -68.46
C GLY A 311 8.57 31.38 -69.48
N CYS A 312 9.86 31.53 -69.77
CA CYS A 312 10.44 32.52 -70.66
C CYS A 312 11.22 31.74 -71.73
N GLU A 313 10.61 31.66 -72.90
CA GLU A 313 11.22 31.54 -74.23
C GLU A 313 12.62 30.90 -74.27
N GLY A 314 12.65 29.61 -74.63
CA GLY A 314 13.86 28.86 -74.84
C GLY A 314 14.68 29.43 -75.99
N GLY A 315 15.98 29.61 -75.77
CA GLY A 315 16.93 30.15 -76.73
C GLY A 315 16.86 31.68 -76.84
N GLY A 316 18.00 32.34 -76.87
CA GLY A 316 18.06 33.76 -77.20
C GLY A 316 17.64 33.98 -78.66
N ASP A 317 17.20 35.18 -78.98
CA ASP A 317 16.96 35.57 -80.37
C ASP A 317 18.30 35.86 -81.08
N GLY A 318 18.45 35.45 -82.34
CA GLY A 318 19.63 35.77 -83.20
C GLY A 318 19.81 37.26 -83.54
N GLY A 319 19.05 38.16 -82.91
CA GLY A 319 19.04 39.56 -83.31
C GLY A 319 18.62 39.76 -84.77
N ASN A 320 18.50 41.02 -85.17
CA ASN A 320 18.01 41.44 -86.48
C ASN A 320 19.01 42.36 -87.16
N VAL A 321 19.09 42.26 -88.50
CA VAL A 321 19.79 43.22 -89.36
C VAL A 321 18.76 44.18 -89.94
N THR A 322 18.85 45.46 -89.61
CA THR A 322 17.94 46.48 -90.15
C THR A 322 18.71 47.67 -90.73
N ASN A 323 18.22 48.22 -91.84
CA ASN A 323 18.80 49.39 -92.52
C ASN A 323 20.31 49.30 -92.80
N SER A 324 20.81 48.16 -93.27
CA SER A 324 22.25 47.95 -93.53
C SER A 324 22.50 47.44 -94.95
N ASN A 325 23.71 47.68 -95.49
CA ASN A 325 24.10 47.26 -96.85
C ASN A 325 24.30 45.73 -96.96
N SER A 326 24.65 45.21 -98.15
CA SER A 326 24.79 43.76 -98.37
C SER A 326 25.87 43.12 -97.48
N GLY A 327 25.65 41.85 -97.08
CA GLY A 327 26.63 41.03 -96.36
C GLY A 327 26.64 41.18 -94.84
N ASN A 328 25.58 41.70 -94.22
CA ASN A 328 25.44 41.78 -92.76
C ASN A 328 24.63 40.60 -92.22
N ALA A 329 25.02 40.07 -91.06
CA ALA A 329 24.31 38.99 -90.36
C ALA A 329 24.01 39.40 -88.91
N GLY A 330 22.83 39.02 -88.41
CA GLY A 330 22.53 39.08 -86.98
C GLY A 330 23.44 38.11 -86.22
N GLY A 331 23.49 38.23 -84.90
CA GLY A 331 24.12 37.18 -84.09
C GLY A 331 23.32 35.87 -84.15
N ASP A 332 23.78 34.85 -83.45
CA ASP A 332 22.90 33.76 -83.03
C ASP A 332 22.54 33.99 -81.56
N GLY A 333 21.33 33.64 -81.16
CA GLY A 333 20.99 33.64 -79.74
C GLY A 333 21.52 32.38 -79.06
N GLY A 334 21.77 32.46 -77.76
CA GLY A 334 22.31 31.32 -77.02
C GLY A 334 21.25 30.23 -76.78
N ASN A 335 21.67 29.01 -76.44
CA ASN A 335 20.75 27.95 -75.99
C ASN A 335 20.38 28.15 -74.52
N ALA A 336 19.10 27.96 -74.15
CA ALA A 336 18.68 27.97 -72.75
C ALA A 336 19.33 26.81 -71.97
N GLY A 337 19.55 27.00 -70.67
CA GLY A 337 20.06 25.95 -69.79
C GLY A 337 18.97 24.94 -69.41
N ASP A 338 19.40 23.71 -69.17
CA ASP A 338 18.52 22.63 -68.70
C ASP A 338 18.20 22.79 -67.21
N GLY A 339 17.09 22.20 -66.75
CA GLY A 339 16.78 22.08 -65.33
C GLY A 339 17.58 20.94 -64.72
N GLY A 340 18.00 21.08 -63.46
CA GLY A 340 18.69 19.99 -62.76
C GLY A 340 17.74 18.83 -62.41
N ASP A 341 18.28 17.63 -62.24
CA ASP A 341 17.48 16.48 -61.83
C ASP A 341 16.92 16.66 -60.40
N GLY A 342 15.80 15.99 -60.11
CA GLY A 342 15.26 15.94 -58.75
C GLY A 342 16.19 15.16 -57.83
N GLY A 343 16.22 15.54 -56.55
CA GLY A 343 17.01 14.83 -55.55
C GLY A 343 16.42 13.46 -55.18
N VAL A 344 17.06 12.79 -54.22
CA VAL A 344 16.60 11.48 -53.72
C VAL A 344 16.27 11.62 -52.24
N ILE A 345 15.04 11.26 -51.86
CA ILE A 345 14.64 11.17 -50.45
C ILE A 345 14.44 9.73 -50.05
N VAL A 346 15.25 9.26 -49.11
CA VAL A 346 15.10 7.96 -48.46
C VAL A 346 14.62 8.18 -47.03
N THR A 347 13.46 7.63 -46.70
CA THR A 347 12.91 7.72 -45.34
C THR A 347 13.12 6.43 -44.56
N GLY A 348 13.38 6.59 -43.26
CA GLY A 348 13.36 5.48 -42.31
C GLY A 348 11.94 5.04 -41.96
N HIS A 349 11.83 3.95 -41.19
CA HIS A 349 10.58 3.42 -40.68
C HIS A 349 9.94 4.32 -39.61
N ALA A 350 8.62 4.48 -39.66
CA ALA A 350 7.83 5.09 -38.61
C ALA A 350 7.10 4.01 -37.78
N PHE A 351 7.31 4.02 -36.46
CA PHE A 351 6.72 3.03 -35.55
C PHE A 351 6.16 3.67 -34.28
N ALA A 352 4.93 3.30 -33.93
CA ALA A 352 4.20 3.79 -32.76
C ALA A 352 3.73 2.62 -31.88
N LYS A 353 3.94 2.71 -30.55
CA LYS A 353 3.46 1.70 -29.59
C LYS A 353 2.97 2.33 -28.28
N SER A 354 1.78 1.94 -27.83
CA SER A 354 1.23 2.32 -26.52
C SER A 354 1.00 1.09 -25.63
N LYS A 355 1.18 1.24 -24.31
CA LYS A 355 0.76 0.26 -23.31
C LYS A 355 0.09 0.95 -22.12
N ILE A 356 -1.16 0.59 -21.84
CA ILE A 356 -1.91 1.11 -20.69
C ILE A 356 -2.22 -0.06 -19.76
N LEU A 357 -1.92 0.10 -18.46
CA LEU A 357 -2.26 -0.86 -17.41
C LEU A 357 -3.03 -0.13 -16.30
N ASN A 358 -4.27 -0.54 -16.06
CA ASN A 358 -5.06 -0.01 -14.95
C ASN A 358 -5.27 -1.13 -13.92
N ARG A 359 -4.80 -0.91 -12.69
CA ARG A 359 -5.07 -1.74 -11.53
C ARG A 359 -5.91 -0.90 -10.56
N VAL A 360 -7.18 -1.19 -10.48
CA VAL A 360 -8.17 -0.43 -9.69
C VAL A 360 -8.76 -1.31 -8.62
N ASN A 361 -9.16 -0.71 -7.49
CA ASN A 361 -9.93 -1.35 -6.42
C ASN A 361 -9.30 -2.68 -5.94
N THR A 362 -8.00 -2.68 -5.66
CA THR A 362 -7.33 -3.86 -5.13
C THR A 362 -7.52 -3.90 -3.61
N ASN A 363 -8.34 -4.83 -3.11
CA ASN A 363 -8.53 -5.02 -1.68
C ASN A 363 -7.83 -6.30 -1.23
N ILE A 364 -7.05 -6.20 -0.16
CA ILE A 364 -6.43 -7.31 0.53
C ILE A 364 -6.91 -7.24 1.97
N THR A 365 -7.77 -8.18 2.37
CA THR A 365 -8.19 -8.33 3.77
C THR A 365 -7.51 -9.55 4.34
N ARG A 366 -6.87 -9.41 5.51
CA ARG A 366 -6.34 -10.51 6.29
C ARG A 366 -6.92 -10.46 7.71
N ILE A 367 -7.57 -11.54 8.08
CA ILE A 367 -8.02 -11.85 9.44
C ILE A 367 -7.29 -13.18 9.74
N PRO A 368 -6.28 -13.18 10.64
CA PRO A 368 -5.47 -14.35 10.92
C PRO A 368 -6.26 -15.48 11.57
#